data_AF-A0A2S0L1N3-F1
#
_entry.id   AF-A0A2S0L1N3-F1
#
_cell.length_a   1.000
_cell.length_b   1.000
_cell.length_c   1.000
_cell.angle_alpha   90.00
_cell.angle_beta   90.00
_cell.angle_gamma   90.00
#
_symmetry.space_group_name_H-M   'P 1'
#
loop_
_entity.id
_entity.type
_entity.pdbx_description
1 polymer ?
#
loop_
_entity_poly.entity_id
_entity_poly.type
_entity_poly.pdbx_seq_one_letter_code
_entity_poly.pdbx_strand_id
1 'polypeptide(L)'
;MQAKPTVPVNCLFQGCYNPEFEAEIRKCKDKCHEYNQLNPNDRESQLRILAGLLGGMGENVIFTPPFWCDYGYNIFVGDYFYSNHNLIINDGVKVSFGDHVFIAPNCCFTTAEHPVDPEQRKAGLEIARPITVGSNVWIGAGTTVLAGVTIGDNSVIGAGSVVSRSIPGNVVAVGVPCRVMREISEEDKYRYPLYNGN
;
A
#
# COMPACT_ATOMS: atom_id res chain seq x y z
N MET A 1 16.79 7.28 22.49
CA MET A 1 15.66 6.55 21.88
C MET A 1 16.06 5.10 21.75
N GLN A 2 15.20 4.17 22.16
CA GLN A 2 15.42 2.74 21.90
C GLN A 2 15.35 2.50 20.38
N ALA A 3 16.22 1.64 19.85
CA ALA A 3 16.19 1.29 18.43
C ALA A 3 14.84 0.63 18.08
N LYS A 4 14.30 0.91 16.90
CA LYS A 4 13.07 0.26 16.41
C LYS A 4 13.33 -1.25 16.23
N PRO A 5 12.39 -2.12 16.60
CA PRO A 5 12.54 -3.55 16.40
C PRO A 5 12.59 -3.87 14.89
N THR A 6 13.39 -4.87 14.52
CA THR A 6 13.54 -5.29 13.12
C THR A 6 12.66 -6.51 12.86
N VAL A 7 11.76 -6.41 11.88
CA VAL A 7 10.91 -7.53 11.46
C VAL A 7 11.70 -8.46 10.52
N PRO A 8 11.81 -9.77 10.84
CA PRO A 8 12.42 -10.75 9.94
C PRO A 8 11.60 -10.94 8.65
N VAL A 9 12.28 -11.05 7.51
CA VAL A 9 11.66 -11.20 6.20
C VAL A 9 11.74 -12.67 5.74
N ASN A 10 10.66 -13.18 5.13
CA ASN A 10 10.60 -14.54 4.55
C ASN A 10 10.83 -15.69 5.55
N CYS A 11 10.65 -15.47 6.85
CA CYS A 11 10.70 -16.52 7.86
C CYS A 11 9.64 -16.30 8.95
N LEU A 12 9.40 -17.35 9.74
CA LEU A 12 8.49 -17.27 10.88
C LEU A 12 9.13 -16.43 11.99
N PHE A 13 8.34 -15.51 12.54
CA PHE A 13 8.70 -14.76 13.74
C PHE A 13 7.46 -14.52 14.59
N GLN A 14 7.67 -14.20 15.87
CA GLN A 14 6.60 -13.84 16.80
C GLN A 14 6.16 -12.38 16.52
N GLY A 15 5.21 -12.20 15.60
CA GLY A 15 4.65 -10.90 15.23
C GLY A 15 3.52 -10.46 16.16
N CYS A 16 2.55 -11.35 16.38
CA CYS A 16 1.48 -11.15 17.35
C CYS A 16 2.01 -11.28 18.79
N TYR A 17 1.36 -10.61 19.74
CA TYR A 17 1.66 -10.70 21.18
C TYR A 17 3.10 -10.30 21.53
N ASN A 18 3.78 -9.59 20.62
CA ASN A 18 5.14 -9.13 20.81
C ASN A 18 5.10 -7.67 21.32
N PRO A 19 5.49 -7.40 22.57
CA PRO A 19 5.37 -6.07 23.16
C PRO A 19 6.18 -4.99 22.43
N GLU A 20 7.29 -5.35 21.77
CA GLU A 20 8.12 -4.40 21.04
C GLU A 20 7.43 -3.93 19.75
N PHE A 21 6.86 -4.87 18.99
CA PHE A 21 6.07 -4.57 17.79
C PHE A 21 4.77 -3.83 18.14
N GLU A 22 4.03 -4.29 19.16
CA GLU A 22 2.81 -3.63 19.61
C GLU A 22 3.04 -2.19 20.09
N ALA A 23 4.19 -1.92 20.72
CA ALA A 23 4.55 -0.58 21.16
C ALA A 23 4.76 0.38 19.98
N GLU A 24 5.39 -0.07 18.89
CA GLU A 24 5.52 0.73 17.67
C GLU A 24 4.18 0.89 16.94
N ILE A 25 3.39 -0.18 16.85
CA ILE A 25 2.07 -0.14 16.21
C ILE A 25 1.14 0.84 16.93
N ARG A 26 1.20 0.90 18.27
CA ARG A 26 0.42 1.87 19.05
C ARG A 26 0.77 3.32 18.69
N LYS A 27 2.07 3.63 18.59
CA LYS A 27 2.55 4.98 18.20
C LYS A 27 2.08 5.36 16.79
N CYS A 28 2.09 4.41 15.87
CA CYS A 28 1.57 4.62 14.51
C CYS A 28 0.07 4.89 14.52
N LYS A 29 -0.71 4.09 15.25
CA LYS A 29 -2.16 4.24 15.38
C LYS A 29 -2.58 5.60 15.94
N ASP A 30 -1.83 6.14 16.90
CA ASP A 30 -2.08 7.49 17.44
C ASP A 30 -1.94 8.55 16.32
N LYS A 31 -0.91 8.45 15.49
CA LYS A 31 -0.70 9.35 14.34
C LYS A 31 -1.74 9.17 13.24
N CYS A 32 -2.11 7.94 12.91
CA CYS A 32 -3.18 7.66 11.96
C CYS A 32 -4.51 8.24 12.46
N HIS A 33 -4.81 8.10 13.76
CA HIS A 33 -6.00 8.69 14.36
C HIS A 33 -5.99 10.22 14.21
N GLU A 34 -4.89 10.89 14.59
CA GLU A 34 -4.72 12.33 14.43
C GLU A 34 -4.92 12.76 12.96
N TYR A 35 -4.25 12.09 12.02
CA TYR A 35 -4.38 12.34 10.58
C TYR A 35 -5.83 12.25 10.10
N ASN A 36 -6.54 11.23 10.56
CA ASN A 36 -7.91 10.93 10.15
C ASN A 36 -8.96 11.90 10.74
N GLN A 37 -8.58 12.73 11.72
CA GLN A 37 -9.45 13.79 12.26
C GLN A 37 -9.22 15.16 11.59
N LEU A 38 -8.19 15.31 10.75
CA LEU A 38 -7.91 16.58 10.09
C LEU A 38 -9.03 16.96 9.11
N ASN A 39 -9.21 18.27 8.91
CA ASN A 39 -10.02 18.77 7.81
C ASN A 39 -9.43 18.24 6.48
N PRO A 40 -10.24 17.66 5.57
CA PRO A 40 -9.75 17.16 4.28
C PRO A 40 -9.02 18.22 3.43
N ASN A 41 -9.32 19.50 3.63
CA ASN A 41 -8.70 20.62 2.92
C ASN A 41 -7.45 21.19 3.62
N ASP A 42 -7.09 20.75 4.82
CA ASP A 42 -5.88 21.19 5.53
C ASP A 42 -4.65 20.40 5.03
N ARG A 43 -4.19 20.79 3.84
CA ARG A 43 -3.07 20.14 3.16
C ARG A 43 -1.74 20.29 3.91
N GLU A 44 -1.53 21.42 4.57
CA GLU A 44 -0.30 21.67 5.32
C GLU A 44 -0.19 20.75 6.54
N SER A 45 -1.23 20.64 7.37
CA SER A 45 -1.22 19.73 8.51
C SER A 45 -1.12 18.27 8.07
N GLN A 46 -1.82 17.90 7.00
CA GLN A 46 -1.72 16.55 6.44
C GLN A 46 -0.28 16.20 6.07
N LEU A 47 0.41 17.08 5.33
CA LEU A 47 1.81 16.86 4.93
C LEU A 47 2.76 16.79 6.12
N ARG A 48 2.57 17.63 7.15
CA ARG A 48 3.38 17.58 8.38
C ARG A 48 3.28 16.23 9.08
N ILE A 49 2.07 15.69 9.24
CA ILE A 49 1.88 14.39 9.88
C ILE A 49 2.47 13.27 9.02
N LEU A 50 2.23 13.29 7.70
CA LEU A 50 2.78 12.28 6.78
C LEU A 50 4.32 12.26 6.79
N ALA A 51 4.99 13.43 6.79
CA ALA A 51 6.44 13.53 6.92
C ALA A 51 7.00 12.88 8.20
N GLY A 52 6.23 12.93 9.29
CA GLY A 52 6.60 12.29 10.57
C GLY A 52 6.15 10.84 10.69
N LEU A 53 5.28 10.36 9.80
CA LEU A 53 4.70 9.01 9.83
C LEU A 53 5.41 8.07 8.86
N LEU A 54 5.63 8.51 7.61
CA LEU A 54 6.15 7.70 6.52
C LEU A 54 7.68 7.52 6.59
N GLY A 55 8.18 6.45 5.98
CA GLY A 55 9.62 6.20 5.85
C GLY A 55 10.29 7.13 4.84
N GLY A 56 9.53 7.58 3.84
CA GLY A 56 9.93 8.60 2.87
C GLY A 56 8.77 8.96 1.94
N MET A 57 8.74 10.20 1.48
CA MET A 57 7.71 10.69 0.56
C MET A 57 8.31 11.70 -0.42
N GLY A 58 7.86 11.65 -1.67
CA GLY A 58 8.21 12.61 -2.71
C GLY A 58 7.37 13.90 -2.68
N GLU A 59 7.33 14.58 -3.81
CA GLU A 59 6.51 15.77 -4.05
C GLU A 59 5.04 15.42 -4.29
N ASN A 60 4.12 16.34 -3.98
CA ASN A 60 2.69 16.22 -4.32
C ASN A 60 2.02 14.92 -3.85
N VAL A 61 2.27 14.52 -2.60
CA VAL A 61 1.74 13.30 -2.00
C VAL A 61 0.37 13.52 -1.35
N ILE A 62 -0.61 12.68 -1.71
CA ILE A 62 -1.97 12.73 -1.20
C ILE A 62 -2.35 11.36 -0.64
N PHE A 63 -2.64 11.32 0.66
CA PHE A 63 -3.42 10.26 1.28
C PHE A 63 -4.78 10.82 1.63
N THR A 64 -5.85 10.31 1.03
CA THR A 64 -7.20 10.82 1.35
C THR A 64 -7.71 10.10 2.61
N PRO A 65 -8.00 10.80 3.72
CA PRO A 65 -8.48 10.14 4.93
C PRO A 65 -9.82 9.41 4.73
N PRO A 66 -10.08 8.29 5.43
CA PRO A 66 -9.21 7.68 6.42
C PRO A 66 -8.05 6.91 5.78
N PHE A 67 -6.89 6.93 6.44
CA PHE A 67 -5.70 6.14 6.13
C PHE A 67 -5.21 5.42 7.38
N TRP A 68 -4.89 4.13 7.25
CA TRP A 68 -4.36 3.31 8.33
C TRP A 68 -3.13 2.52 7.90
N CYS A 69 -2.14 2.48 8.78
CA CYS A 69 -0.97 1.60 8.65
C CYS A 69 -0.49 1.08 10.00
N ASP A 70 0.36 0.06 9.98
CA ASP A 70 0.84 -0.59 11.20
C ASP A 70 2.03 0.15 11.81
N TYR A 71 2.99 0.59 11.00
CA TYR A 71 4.22 1.25 11.47
C TYR A 71 4.43 2.63 10.84
N GLY A 72 3.94 2.84 9.61
CA GLY A 72 4.13 4.04 8.81
C GLY A 72 5.53 4.17 8.22
N TYR A 73 6.57 3.99 9.05
CA TYR A 73 7.96 4.21 8.67
C TYR A 73 8.53 3.17 7.70
N ASN A 74 7.77 2.11 7.38
CA ASN A 74 8.13 1.14 6.35
C ASN A 74 7.51 1.48 4.98
N ILE A 75 6.71 2.54 4.90
CA ILE A 75 6.04 3.00 3.68
C ILE A 75 6.89 4.08 3.00
N PHE A 76 7.17 3.89 1.72
CA PHE A 76 7.91 4.81 0.88
C PHE A 76 7.10 5.13 -0.37
N VAL A 77 6.86 6.41 -0.65
CA VAL A 77 6.12 6.87 -1.84
C VAL A 77 6.96 7.83 -2.66
N GLY A 78 6.91 7.68 -3.98
CA GLY A 78 7.52 8.61 -4.94
C GLY A 78 6.74 9.90 -5.11
N ASP A 79 7.06 10.63 -6.18
CA ASP A 79 6.43 11.89 -6.55
C ASP A 79 5.04 11.66 -7.13
N TYR A 80 4.12 12.61 -6.92
CA TYR A 80 2.76 12.59 -7.48
C TYR A 80 1.97 11.32 -7.10
N PHE A 81 2.15 10.86 -5.85
CA PHE A 81 1.38 9.76 -5.29
C PHE A 81 -0.02 10.23 -4.85
N TYR A 82 -1.06 9.53 -5.31
CA TYR A 82 -2.42 9.76 -4.88
C TYR A 82 -3.06 8.47 -4.40
N SER A 83 -3.59 8.48 -3.17
CA SER A 83 -4.56 7.49 -2.71
C SER A 83 -5.88 8.14 -2.34
N ASN A 84 -6.94 7.51 -2.78
CA ASN A 84 -8.31 7.86 -2.43
C ASN A 84 -8.67 7.27 -1.06
N HIS A 85 -9.89 7.53 -0.60
CA HIS A 85 -10.37 7.20 0.74
C HIS A 85 -10.16 5.74 1.14
N ASN A 86 -9.90 5.53 2.43
CA ASN A 86 -9.88 4.22 3.08
C ASN A 86 -8.78 3.29 2.54
N LEU A 87 -7.58 3.82 2.38
CA LEU A 87 -6.38 3.03 2.12
C LEU A 87 -5.89 2.39 3.43
N ILE A 88 -5.60 1.09 3.38
CA ILE A 88 -4.99 0.33 4.47
C ILE A 88 -3.67 -0.26 3.99
N ILE A 89 -2.58 -0.03 4.72
CA ILE A 89 -1.26 -0.62 4.43
C ILE A 89 -0.71 -1.30 5.69
N ASN A 90 -0.72 -2.63 5.74
CA ASN A 90 -0.07 -3.39 6.80
C ASN A 90 1.43 -3.54 6.50
N ASP A 91 2.19 -2.53 6.93
CA ASP A 91 3.61 -2.33 6.61
C ASP A 91 4.56 -2.92 7.67
N GLY A 92 4.36 -4.18 8.06
CA GLY A 92 5.31 -4.90 8.92
C GLY A 92 6.73 -4.91 8.36
N VAL A 93 6.86 -4.96 7.03
CA VAL A 93 8.11 -4.71 6.29
C VAL A 93 7.86 -3.71 5.17
N LYS A 94 8.91 -3.39 4.41
CA LYS A 94 8.88 -2.33 3.40
C LYS A 94 7.73 -2.48 2.39
N VAL A 95 7.00 -1.38 2.19
CA VAL A 95 6.06 -1.17 1.08
C VAL A 95 6.53 0.05 0.31
N SER A 96 6.87 -0.11 -0.97
CA SER A 96 7.33 1.00 -1.81
C SER A 96 6.41 1.22 -3.00
N PHE A 97 6.14 2.49 -3.28
CA PHE A 97 5.43 2.98 -4.46
C PHE A 97 6.35 3.92 -5.24
N GLY A 98 6.40 3.74 -6.56
CA GLY A 98 7.09 4.65 -7.47
C GLY A 98 6.35 5.99 -7.64
N ASP A 99 6.66 6.67 -8.73
CA ASP A 99 6.10 7.98 -9.06
C ASP A 99 4.77 7.84 -9.83
N HIS A 100 3.91 8.85 -9.74
CA HIS A 100 2.64 8.93 -10.48
C HIS A 100 1.72 7.72 -10.23
N VAL A 101 1.70 7.22 -8.99
CA VAL A 101 0.85 6.10 -8.60
C VAL A 101 -0.52 6.61 -8.15
N PHE A 102 -1.56 6.01 -8.71
CA PHE A 102 -2.96 6.28 -8.36
C PHE A 102 -3.59 5.06 -7.71
N ILE A 103 -4.14 5.24 -6.50
CA ILE A 103 -4.85 4.19 -5.75
C ILE A 103 -6.28 4.65 -5.53
N ALA A 104 -7.23 3.89 -6.06
CA ALA A 104 -8.65 4.13 -5.87
C ALA A 104 -9.11 3.73 -4.45
N PRO A 105 -10.36 4.04 -4.06
CA PRO A 105 -10.81 3.83 -2.67
C PRO A 105 -10.77 2.38 -2.21
N ASN A 106 -10.71 2.18 -0.90
CA ASN A 106 -10.87 0.87 -0.23
C ASN A 106 -9.82 -0.17 -0.65
N CYS A 107 -8.60 0.25 -1.00
CA CYS A 107 -7.52 -0.68 -1.31
C CYS A 107 -6.76 -1.12 -0.06
N CYS A 108 -6.26 -2.35 -0.07
CA CYS A 108 -5.47 -2.93 1.01
C CYS A 108 -4.14 -3.48 0.46
N PHE A 109 -3.04 -3.17 1.15
CA PHE A 109 -1.72 -3.73 0.89
C PHE A 109 -1.26 -4.41 2.17
N THR A 110 -0.99 -5.71 2.12
CA THR A 110 -0.54 -6.45 3.31
C THR A 110 0.78 -7.15 3.06
N THR A 111 1.78 -6.80 3.87
CA THR A 111 3.06 -7.50 3.88
C THR A 111 3.05 -8.74 4.77
N ALA A 112 2.00 -8.94 5.57
CA ALA A 112 1.91 -10.02 6.55
C ALA A 112 1.16 -11.24 5.98
N GLU A 113 1.66 -12.43 6.31
CA GLU A 113 0.99 -13.71 6.19
C GLU A 113 0.98 -14.39 7.56
N HIS A 114 -0.03 -15.23 7.80
CA HIS A 114 -0.02 -16.15 8.94
C HIS A 114 0.18 -17.58 8.46
N PRO A 115 0.86 -18.42 9.27
CA PRO A 115 0.97 -19.84 8.99
C PRO A 115 -0.40 -20.47 8.81
N VAL A 116 -0.50 -21.40 7.85
CA VAL A 116 -1.70 -22.24 7.68
C VAL A 116 -1.86 -23.16 8.89
N ASP A 117 -0.75 -23.64 9.46
CA ASP A 117 -0.72 -24.46 10.67
C ASP A 117 -1.36 -23.71 11.86
N PRO A 118 -2.41 -24.29 12.49
CA PRO A 118 -3.14 -23.61 13.54
C PRO A 118 -2.34 -23.45 14.83
N GLU A 119 -1.41 -24.34 15.17
CA GLU A 119 -0.59 -24.21 16.39
C GLU A 119 0.44 -23.09 16.24
N GLN A 120 1.08 -22.99 15.08
CA GLN A 120 1.94 -21.85 14.73
C GLN A 120 1.19 -20.53 14.75
N ARG A 121 -0.03 -20.49 14.16
CA ARG A 121 -0.85 -19.28 14.16
C ARG A 121 -1.34 -18.91 15.56
N LYS A 122 -1.75 -19.88 16.37
CA LYS A 122 -2.13 -19.69 17.78
C LYS A 122 -0.97 -19.19 18.63
N ALA A 123 0.25 -19.64 18.32
CA ALA A 123 1.46 -19.13 18.94
C ALA A 123 1.71 -17.67 18.59
N GLY A 124 1.04 -17.08 17.59
CA GLY A 124 1.21 -15.69 17.17
C GLY A 124 2.30 -15.49 16.12
N LEU A 125 2.64 -16.56 15.40
CA LEU A 125 3.65 -16.49 14.34
C LEU A 125 3.10 -15.80 13.08
N GLU A 126 3.98 -15.05 12.43
CA GLU A 126 3.77 -14.32 11.19
C GLU A 126 4.93 -14.53 10.23
N ILE A 127 4.69 -14.26 8.94
CA ILE A 127 5.70 -14.12 7.90
C ILE A 127 5.50 -12.73 7.29
N ALA A 128 6.59 -11.99 7.07
CA ALA A 128 6.53 -10.71 6.41
C ALA A 128 7.28 -10.74 5.07
N ARG A 129 6.68 -10.17 4.01
CA ARG A 129 7.28 -10.04 2.69
C ARG A 129 7.00 -8.66 2.09
N PRO A 130 8.03 -7.97 1.57
CA PRO A 130 7.89 -6.61 1.07
C PRO A 130 6.98 -6.56 -0.17
N ILE A 131 6.34 -5.40 -0.37
CA ILE A 131 5.56 -5.11 -1.58
C ILE A 131 6.25 -3.98 -2.35
N THR A 132 6.30 -4.12 -3.68
CA THR A 132 6.82 -3.08 -4.56
C THR A 132 5.79 -2.75 -5.64
N VAL A 133 5.43 -1.47 -5.75
CA VAL A 133 4.62 -0.92 -6.83
C VAL A 133 5.49 0.02 -7.65
N GLY A 134 5.59 -0.24 -8.94
CA GLY A 134 6.31 0.58 -9.91
C GLY A 134 5.68 1.96 -10.13
N SER A 135 6.25 2.70 -11.07
CA SER A 135 5.75 4.04 -11.45
C SER A 135 4.60 3.96 -12.45
N ASN A 136 3.78 5.01 -12.51
CA ASN A 136 2.62 5.13 -13.41
C ASN A 136 1.56 4.02 -13.24
N VAL A 137 1.48 3.42 -12.05
CA VAL A 137 0.55 2.33 -11.77
C VAL A 137 -0.80 2.91 -11.32
N TRP A 138 -1.88 2.36 -11.86
CA TRP A 138 -3.24 2.63 -11.37
C TRP A 138 -3.86 1.37 -10.74
N ILE A 139 -4.33 1.50 -9.51
CA ILE A 139 -4.94 0.42 -8.74
C ILE A 139 -6.41 0.74 -8.50
N GLY A 140 -7.30 -0.07 -9.07
CA GLY A 140 -8.75 0.08 -9.01
C GLY A 140 -9.34 -0.23 -7.63
N ALA A 141 -10.53 0.29 -7.38
CA ALA A 141 -11.14 0.31 -6.05
C ALA A 141 -11.33 -1.09 -5.46
N GLY A 142 -11.15 -1.25 -4.14
CA GLY A 142 -11.34 -2.54 -3.48
C GLY A 142 -10.27 -3.59 -3.78
N THR A 143 -9.14 -3.21 -4.39
CA THR A 143 -8.05 -4.15 -4.67
C THR A 143 -7.30 -4.52 -3.39
N THR A 144 -6.94 -5.81 -3.27
CA THR A 144 -6.05 -6.31 -2.21
C THR A 144 -4.75 -6.81 -2.83
N VAL A 145 -3.62 -6.27 -2.37
CA VAL A 145 -2.26 -6.69 -2.77
C VAL A 145 -1.62 -7.48 -1.64
N LEU A 146 -1.24 -8.73 -1.92
CA LEU A 146 -0.71 -9.67 -0.93
C LEU A 146 0.80 -9.58 -0.80
N ALA A 147 1.31 -10.17 0.28
CA ALA A 147 2.70 -10.13 0.69
C ALA A 147 3.65 -10.64 -0.41
N GLY A 148 4.75 -9.92 -0.64
CA GLY A 148 5.79 -10.34 -1.60
C GLY A 148 5.50 -9.98 -3.06
N VAL A 149 4.40 -9.29 -3.34
CA VAL A 149 4.01 -8.91 -4.70
C VAL A 149 4.81 -7.71 -5.20
N THR A 150 5.27 -7.81 -6.45
CA THR A 150 5.73 -6.68 -7.26
C THR A 150 4.72 -6.38 -8.37
N ILE A 151 4.26 -5.13 -8.49
CA ILE A 151 3.49 -4.64 -9.64
C ILE A 151 4.43 -3.77 -10.49
N GLY A 152 4.66 -4.17 -11.74
CA GLY A 152 5.55 -3.47 -12.66
C GLY A 152 4.95 -2.16 -13.19
N ASP A 153 5.84 -1.29 -13.69
CA ASP A 153 5.51 0.05 -14.17
C ASP A 153 4.37 0.08 -15.21
N ASN A 154 3.65 1.20 -15.25
CA ASN A 154 2.57 1.50 -16.20
C ASN A 154 1.35 0.57 -16.11
N SER A 155 1.32 -0.37 -15.16
CA SER A 155 0.26 -1.37 -15.08
C SER A 155 -1.04 -0.82 -14.51
N VAL A 156 -2.15 -1.40 -14.96
CA VAL A 156 -3.48 -1.15 -14.41
C VAL A 156 -3.98 -2.40 -13.72
N ILE A 157 -4.34 -2.27 -12.44
CA ILE A 157 -5.01 -3.32 -11.68
C ILE A 157 -6.50 -2.97 -11.60
N GLY A 158 -7.36 -3.84 -12.14
CA GLY A 158 -8.81 -3.63 -12.12
C GLY A 158 -9.39 -3.68 -10.70
N ALA A 159 -10.52 -2.99 -10.50
CA ALA A 159 -11.24 -2.98 -9.23
C ALA A 159 -11.59 -4.39 -8.72
N GLY A 160 -11.57 -4.57 -7.39
CA GLY A 160 -11.89 -5.83 -6.72
C GLY A 160 -10.86 -6.95 -6.92
N SER A 161 -9.67 -6.65 -7.45
CA SER A 161 -8.65 -7.67 -7.72
C SER A 161 -7.99 -8.18 -6.43
N VAL A 162 -7.63 -9.47 -6.41
CA VAL A 162 -6.77 -10.06 -5.37
C VAL A 162 -5.42 -10.40 -6.01
N VAL A 163 -4.46 -9.50 -5.84
CA VAL A 163 -3.11 -9.61 -6.42
C VAL A 163 -2.29 -10.52 -5.51
N SER A 164 -2.25 -11.80 -5.87
CA SER A 164 -1.56 -12.88 -5.15
C SER A 164 -0.24 -13.30 -5.78
N ARG A 165 0.11 -12.70 -6.93
CA ARG A 165 1.34 -12.95 -7.68
C ARG A 165 1.78 -11.64 -8.34
N SER A 166 3.08 -11.47 -8.53
CA SER A 166 3.63 -10.29 -9.21
C SER A 166 3.06 -10.10 -10.60
N ILE A 167 2.84 -8.84 -10.97
CA ILE A 167 2.27 -8.40 -12.24
C ILE A 167 3.38 -7.72 -13.05
N PRO A 168 3.63 -8.13 -14.31
CA PRO A 168 4.62 -7.48 -15.16
C PRO A 168 4.20 -6.04 -15.49
N GLY A 169 5.13 -5.20 -15.96
CA GLY A 169 4.79 -3.86 -16.42
C GLY A 169 4.00 -3.83 -17.73
N ASN A 170 3.36 -2.70 -18.03
CA ASN A 170 2.62 -2.43 -19.28
C ASN A 170 1.42 -3.36 -19.54
N VAL A 171 0.72 -3.78 -18.50
CA VAL A 171 -0.45 -4.67 -18.63
C VAL A 171 -1.68 -4.14 -17.91
N VAL A 172 -2.85 -4.61 -18.37
CA VAL A 172 -4.08 -4.57 -17.59
C VAL A 172 -4.27 -5.94 -16.94
N ALA A 173 -4.38 -5.99 -15.62
CA ALA A 173 -4.60 -7.21 -14.86
C ALA A 173 -5.85 -7.08 -13.97
N VAL A 174 -6.66 -8.13 -13.90
CA VAL A 174 -7.95 -8.12 -13.17
C VAL A 174 -8.24 -9.46 -12.50
N GLY A 175 -9.16 -9.45 -11.52
CA GLY A 175 -9.87 -10.64 -11.06
C GLY A 175 -9.43 -11.22 -9.71
N VAL A 176 -10.07 -12.33 -9.33
CA VAL A 176 -9.82 -13.08 -8.09
C VAL A 176 -9.60 -14.56 -8.43
N PRO A 177 -8.36 -15.05 -8.46
CA PRO A 177 -7.12 -14.29 -8.27
C PRO A 177 -6.79 -13.39 -9.49
N CYS A 178 -6.04 -12.31 -9.25
CA CYS A 178 -5.68 -11.35 -10.30
C CYS A 178 -4.78 -12.00 -11.36
N ARG A 179 -5.09 -11.78 -12.64
CA ARG A 179 -4.34 -12.29 -13.79
C ARG A 179 -4.20 -11.20 -14.83
N VAL A 180 -3.10 -11.24 -15.59
CA VAL A 180 -2.94 -10.41 -16.78
C VAL A 180 -4.08 -10.73 -17.74
N MET A 181 -4.83 -9.69 -18.12
CA MET A 181 -5.92 -9.78 -19.08
C MET A 181 -5.42 -9.47 -20.49
N ARG A 182 -4.62 -8.42 -20.63
CA ARG A 182 -3.97 -8.00 -21.89
C ARG A 182 -2.84 -7.02 -21.62
N GLU A 183 -2.01 -6.80 -22.64
CA GLU A 183 -1.04 -5.70 -22.67
C GLU A 183 -1.76 -4.36 -22.92
N ILE A 184 -1.14 -3.27 -22.45
CA ILE A 184 -1.53 -1.91 -22.81
C ILE A 184 -0.96 -1.61 -24.20
N SER A 185 -1.80 -1.12 -25.10
CA SER A 185 -1.42 -0.88 -26.50
C SER A 185 -1.59 0.59 -26.88
N GLU A 186 -1.06 0.96 -28.06
CA GLU A 186 -1.24 2.31 -28.61
C GLU A 186 -2.72 2.69 -28.81
N GLU A 187 -3.60 1.71 -29.01
CA GLU A 187 -5.05 1.94 -29.14
C GLU A 187 -5.65 2.54 -27.86
N ASP A 188 -5.07 2.25 -26.70
CA ASP A 188 -5.55 2.77 -25.42
C ASP A 188 -5.45 4.30 -25.33
N LYS A 189 -4.54 4.93 -26.08
CA LYS A 189 -4.40 6.40 -26.16
C LYS A 189 -5.63 7.08 -26.76
N TYR A 190 -6.38 6.36 -27.60
CA TYR A 190 -7.52 6.87 -28.35
C TYR A 190 -8.85 6.24 -27.89
N ARG A 191 -8.83 5.49 -26.79
CA ARG A 191 -10.00 4.76 -26.29
C ARG A 191 -11.17 5.68 -25.92
N TYR A 192 -10.87 6.90 -25.48
CA TYR A 192 -11.87 7.87 -25.05
C TYR A 192 -11.72 9.19 -25.81
N PRO A 193 -12.83 9.87 -26.15
CA PRO A 193 -12.77 11.18 -26.78
C PRO A 193 -12.21 12.22 -25.80
N LEU A 194 -11.45 13.19 -26.32
CA LEU A 194 -11.05 14.36 -25.55
C LEU A 194 -12.23 15.32 -25.42
N TYR A 195 -12.53 15.73 -24.19
CA TYR A 195 -13.50 16.80 -23.95
C TYR A 195 -12.89 18.15 -24.35
N ASN A 196 -13.40 18.73 -25.44
CA ASN A 196 -12.86 19.97 -26.02
C ASN A 196 -13.47 21.27 -25.44
N GLY A 197 -14.33 21.16 -24.41
CA GLY A 197 -14.76 22.34 -23.63
C GLY A 197 -15.68 23.34 -24.32
N ASN A 198 -16.41 22.95 -25.37
CA ASN A 198 -17.47 23.78 -25.98
C ASN A 198 -18.83 23.57 -25.33
#